data_AF-A0A821CT17-F1
#
_entry.id   AF-A0A821CT17-F1
#
_cell.length_a   1.000
_cell.length_b   1.000
_cell.length_c   1.000
_cell.angle_alpha   90.00
_cell.angle_beta   90.00
_cell.angle_gamma   90.00
#
_symmetry.space_group_name_H-M   'P 1'
#
loop_
_entity.id
_entity.type
_entity.pdbx_description
1 polymer ?
#
loop_
_entity_poly.entity_id
_entity_poly.type
_entity_poly.pdbx_seq_one_letter_code
_entity_poly.pdbx_strand_id
1 'polypeptide(L)' 'MLTWIQDSTLWVVMNAIGKGFGDYKGGIYDEPTCPKTDGNHAMQVVGYGVEG' A
#
# COMPACT_ATOMS: atom_id res chain seq x y z
N MET A 1 -8.40 -15.95 -1.88
CA MET A 1 -6.95 -15.78 -1.66
C MET A 1 -6.33 -15.42 -3.01
N LEU A 2 -5.77 -14.20 -3.17
CA LEU A 2 -5.12 -13.77 -4.40
C LEU A 2 -3.69 -14.34 -4.41
N THR A 3 -3.49 -15.48 -5.06
CA THR A 3 -2.21 -16.23 -5.06
C THR A 3 -1.12 -15.56 -5.90
N TRP A 4 -1.46 -14.63 -6.79
CA TRP A 4 -0.54 -14.06 -7.79
C TRP A 4 0.52 -13.10 -7.25
N ILE A 5 0.31 -12.50 -6.07
CA ILE A 5 1.25 -11.53 -5.48
C ILE A 5 2.49 -12.24 -4.90
N GLN A 6 2.43 -13.56 -4.69
CA GLN A 6 3.57 -14.31 -4.13
C GLN A 6 4.54 -14.83 -5.20
N ASP A 7 4.15 -14.83 -6.47
CA ASP A 7 4.97 -15.38 -7.57
C ASP A 7 5.71 -14.30 -8.37
N SER A 8 5.27 -13.04 -8.28
CA SER A 8 5.90 -11.89 -8.96
C SER A 8 5.46 -10.56 -8.34
N THR A 9 6.26 -9.51 -8.53
CA THR A 9 5.87 -8.16 -8.08
C THR A 9 4.74 -7.63 -8.95
N LEU A 10 3.75 -6.97 -8.32
CA LEU A 10 2.66 -6.32 -9.02
C LEU A 10 2.75 -4.80 -8.87
N TRP A 11 2.67 -4.09 -10.00
CA TRP A 11 2.50 -2.65 -9.97
C TRP A 11 1.09 -2.29 -9.50
N VAL A 12 1.00 -1.36 -8.57
CA VAL A 12 -0.25 -0.81 -8.05
C VAL A 12 -0.18 0.70 -8.01
N VAL A 13 -1.34 1.34 -8.01
CA VAL A 13 -1.45 2.78 -7.76
C VAL A 13 -2.16 2.96 -6.42
N MET A 14 -1.58 3.78 -5.55
CA MET A 14 -2.18 4.19 -4.29
C MET A 14 -2.27 5.70 -4.19
N ASN A 15 -3.09 6.20 -3.27
CA ASN A 15 -3.10 7.60 -2.90
C ASN A 15 -2.03 7.85 -1.83
N ALA A 16 -1.07 8.72 -2.13
CA ALA A 16 0.03 9.09 -1.24
C ALA A 16 -0.05 10.54 -0.76
N ILE A 17 -1.25 11.16 -0.77
CA ILE A 17 -1.44 12.56 -0.34
C ILE A 17 -1.38 12.70 1.19
N GLY A 18 -1.78 11.66 1.92
CA GLY A 18 -1.76 11.67 3.38
C GLY A 18 -0.36 11.98 3.92
N LYS A 19 -0.25 13.01 4.77
CA LYS A 19 1.04 13.40 5.38
C LYS A 19 1.68 12.24 6.14
N GLY A 20 0.87 11.35 6.70
CA GLY A 20 1.34 10.13 7.36
C GLY A 20 2.19 9.22 6.47
N PHE A 21 1.92 9.19 5.16
CA PHE A 21 2.70 8.37 4.22
C PHE A 21 4.11 8.93 4.02
N GLY A 22 4.25 10.25 3.82
CA GLY A 22 5.56 10.88 3.64
C GLY A 22 6.45 10.84 4.89
N ASP A 23 5.84 10.84 6.08
CA ASP A 23 6.54 10.79 7.36
C ASP A 23 6.65 9.37 7.93
N TYR A 24 6.15 8.34 7.24
CA TYR A 24 6.07 6.96 7.75
C TYR A 24 7.44 6.40 8.18
N LYS A 25 7.49 5.73 9.35
CA LYS A 25 8.73 5.18 9.95
C LYS A 25 8.66 3.69 10.36
N GLY A 26 7.50 3.05 10.34
CA GLY A 26 7.36 1.63 10.70
C GLY A 26 5.94 1.21 11.12
N GLY A 27 5.72 -0.11 11.24
CA GLY A 27 4.43 -0.73 11.58
C GLY A 27 3.45 -0.84 10.38
N ILE A 28 2.22 -1.30 10.59
CA ILE A 28 1.21 -1.28 9.52
C ILE A 28 0.69 0.16 9.35
N TYR A 29 0.87 0.74 8.16
CA TYR A 29 0.32 2.05 7.83
C TYR A 29 -1.18 1.93 7.50
N ASP A 30 -2.02 2.65 8.24
CA ASP A 30 -3.45 2.82 7.98
C ASP A 30 -3.81 4.31 8.04
N GLU A 31 -4.40 4.82 6.96
CA GLU A 31 -4.77 6.21 6.80
C GLU A 31 -6.29 6.32 6.70
N PRO A 32 -6.99 6.73 7.78
CA PRO A 32 -8.45 6.77 7.82
C PRO A 32 -9.06 7.64 6.72
N THR A 33 -8.30 8.63 6.23
CA THR A 33 -8.76 9.59 5.21
C THR A 33 -8.33 9.22 3.79
N CYS A 34 -7.77 8.03 3.57
CA CYS A 34 -7.28 7.59 2.27
C CYS A 34 -8.41 7.58 1.20
N PRO A 35 -8.31 8.40 0.13
CA PRO A 35 -9.29 8.41 -0.94
C PRO A 35 -9.37 7.07 -1.68
N LYS A 36 -10.60 6.59 -1.94
CA LYS A 36 -10.84 5.26 -2.54
C LYS A 36 -10.73 5.21 -4.06
N THR A 37 -10.72 6.36 -4.74
CA THR A 37 -10.78 6.43 -6.22
C THR A 37 -9.59 7.13 -6.85
N ASP A 38 -8.76 7.81 -6.06
CA ASP A 38 -7.79 8.78 -6.59
C ASP A 38 -6.36 8.31 -6.29
N GLY A 39 -5.89 7.34 -7.06
CA GLY A 39 -4.49 6.91 -7.02
C GLY A 39 -3.59 7.95 -7.70
N ASN A 40 -2.49 8.34 -7.05
CA ASN A 40 -1.53 9.32 -7.58
C ASN A 40 -0.06 8.90 -7.49
N HIS A 41 0.21 7.71 -6.94
CA HIS A 41 1.55 7.21 -6.73
C HIS A 41 1.65 5.73 -7.11
N ALA A 42 2.57 5.41 -8.02
CA ALA A 42 2.81 4.05 -8.50
C ALA A 42 3.85 3.34 -7.62
N MET A 43 3.51 2.14 -7.16
CA MET A 43 4.33 1.33 -6.24
C MET A 43 4.35 -0.12 -6.71
N GLN A 44 5.24 -0.92 -6.13
CA GLN A 44 5.27 -2.37 -6.33
C GLN A 44 4.87 -3.10 -5.05
N VAL A 45 3.87 -3.98 -5.15
CA VAL A 45 3.57 -4.97 -4.12
C VAL A 45 4.50 -6.15 -4.32
N VAL A 46 5.24 -6.51 -3.28
CA VAL A 46 6.23 -7.60 -3.28
C VAL A 46 5.80 -8.82 -2.46
N GLY A 47 4.65 -8.76 -1.80
CA GLY A 47 4.16 -9.80 -0.89
C GLY A 47 3.04 -9.30 0.02
N TYR A 48 2.58 -10.17 0.94
CA TYR A 48 1.63 -9.84 2.00
C TYR A 48 1.90 -10.67 3.27
N GLY A 49 1.39 -10.20 4.41
CA GLY A 49 1.51 -10.85 5.72
C GLY A 49 0.48 -10.32 6.71
N VAL A 50 0.55 -10.77 7.97
CA VAL A 50 -0.32 -10.31 9.06
C VAL A 50 0.52 -10.11 10.34
N GLU A 51 0.16 -9.09 11.12
CA GLU A 51 0.64 -8.91 12.51
C GLU A 51 -0.47 -9.36 13.48
N GLY A 52 -0.08 -9.87 14.64
CA GLY A 52 -0.98 -10.42 15.67
C GLY A 52 -0.92 -9.67 16.99
#